data_AF-A0A7S6MSE4-F1
#
_entry.id   AF-A0A7S6MSE4-F1
#
_cell.length_a   1.000
_cell.length_b   1.000
_cell.length_c   1.000
_cell.angle_alpha   90.00
_cell.angle_beta   90.00
_cell.angle_gamma   90.00
#
_symmetry.space_group_name_H-M   'P 1'
#
loop_
_entity.id
_entity.type
_entity.pdbx_description
1 polymer ?
#
loop_
_entity_poly.entity_id
_entity_poly.type
_entity_poly.pdbx_seq_one_letter_code
_entity_poly.pdbx_strand_id
1 'polypeptide(L)' 'MAEHMGVTRVTVAKIERGEPNTSMGNYAMALYILGKVDELEMLMDRTHDSLGLDLMDEKLPKRVRVSK' A
#
# COMPACT_ATOMS: atom_id res chain seq x y z
N MET A 1 0.31 -1.49 21.29
CA MET A 1 0.24 -1.65 19.82
C MET A 1 -0.66 -2.82 19.44
N ALA A 2 -0.22 -4.08 19.59
CA ALA A 2 -0.97 -5.27 19.14
C ALA A 2 -2.40 -5.35 19.68
N GLU A 3 -2.58 -5.10 20.99
CA GLU A 3 -3.90 -5.09 21.65
C GLU A 3 -4.83 -4.00 21.08
N HIS A 4 -4.34 -2.76 20.96
CA HIS A 4 -5.10 -1.66 20.36
C HIS A 4 -5.48 -1.91 18.90
N MET A 5 -4.65 -2.66 18.18
CA MET A 5 -4.91 -3.07 16.80
C MET A 5 -5.82 -4.29 16.68
N GLY A 6 -6.10 -5.00 17.78
CA GLY A 6 -6.84 -6.27 17.76
C GLY A 6 -6.11 -7.42 17.06
N VAL A 7 -4.76 -7.41 17.02
CA VAL A 7 -3.95 -8.43 16.33
C VAL A 7 -2.91 -9.06 17.25
N THR A 8 -2.28 -10.14 16.79
CA THR A 8 -1.19 -10.80 17.52
C THR A 8 0.11 -9.97 17.49
N ARG A 9 1.00 -10.18 18.47
CA ARG A 9 2.36 -9.60 18.46
C ARG A 9 3.15 -10.00 17.22
N VAL A 10 2.93 -11.21 16.70
CA VAL A 10 3.56 -11.69 15.46
C VAL A 10 3.15 -10.83 14.27
N THR A 11 1.87 -10.43 14.20
CA THR A 11 1.38 -9.53 13.14
C THR A 11 2.05 -8.17 13.22
N VAL A 12 2.20 -7.58 14.40
CA VAL A 12 2.92 -6.31 14.57
C VAL A 12 4.38 -6.44 14.12
N ALA A 13 5.08 -7.51 14.52
CA ALA A 13 6.45 -7.74 14.08
C ALA A 13 6.59 -7.98 12.55
N LYS A 14 5.53 -8.44 11.88
CA LYS A 14 5.50 -8.54 10.40
C LYS A 14 5.32 -7.17 9.74
N ILE A 15 4.46 -6.33 10.31
CA ILE A 15 4.25 -4.94 9.88
C ILE A 15 5.55 -4.15 9.98
N GLU A 16 6.25 -4.23 11.11
CA GLU A 16 7.53 -3.54 11.34
C GLU A 16 8.62 -3.98 10.36
N ARG A 17 8.57 -5.23 9.88
CA ARG A 17 9.48 -5.77 8.86
C ARG A 17 9.07 -5.44 7.43
N GLY A 18 7.92 -4.79 7.22
CA GLY A 18 7.40 -4.49 5.89
C GLY A 18 6.99 -5.76 5.11
N GLU A 19 6.55 -6.81 5.80
CA GLU A 19 6.18 -8.07 5.16
C GLU A 19 4.99 -7.85 4.19
N PRO A 20 5.16 -8.16 2.88
CA PRO A 20 4.16 -7.86 1.85
C PRO A 20 2.90 -8.71 1.97
N ASN A 21 3.00 -9.86 2.66
CA ASN A 21 1.86 -10.76 2.90
C ASN A 21 0.95 -10.29 4.05
N THR A 22 1.30 -9.19 4.73
CA THR A 22 0.46 -8.63 5.78
C THR A 22 -0.65 -7.79 5.16
N SER A 23 -1.89 -8.01 5.60
CA SER A 23 -3.05 -7.24 5.12
C SER A 23 -2.83 -5.72 5.24
N MET A 24 -3.16 -4.97 4.19
CA MET A 24 -3.13 -3.50 4.20
C MET A 24 -4.02 -2.90 5.30
N GLY A 25 -5.11 -3.58 5.68
CA GLY A 25 -5.95 -3.14 6.79
C GLY A 25 -5.19 -3.08 8.13
N ASN A 26 -4.18 -3.94 8.33
CA ASN A 26 -3.37 -3.90 9.54
C ASN A 26 -2.40 -2.73 9.54
N TYR A 27 -1.83 -2.38 8.38
CA TYR A 27 -1.02 -1.16 8.23
C TYR A 27 -1.87 0.09 8.46
N ALA A 28 -3.07 0.14 7.88
CA ALA A 28 -4.02 1.24 8.10
C ALA A 28 -4.39 1.40 9.59
N MET A 29 -4.66 0.29 10.29
CA MET A 29 -4.95 0.32 11.73
C MET A 29 -3.77 0.82 12.56
N ALA A 30 -2.54 0.42 12.19
CA ALA A 30 -1.33 0.92 12.84
C ALA A 30 -1.20 2.44 12.68
N LEU A 31 -1.37 2.96 11.45
CA LEU A 31 -1.34 4.39 11.16
C LEU A 31 -2.46 5.14 11.88
N TYR A 32 -3.66 4.58 11.94
CA TYR A 32 -4.79 5.16 12.68
C TYR A 32 -4.48 5.36 14.15
N ILE A 33 -3.99 4.33 14.84
CA ILE A 33 -3.65 4.40 16.27
C ILE A 33 -2.50 5.39 16.53
N LEU A 34 -1.60 5.56 15.57
CA LEU A 34 -0.50 6.52 15.64
C LEU A 34 -0.91 7.96 15.29
N GLY A 35 -2.17 8.20 14.90
CA GLY A 35 -2.62 9.53 14.47
C GLY A 35 -2.05 9.96 13.11
N LYS A 36 -1.69 9.00 12.26
CA LYS A 36 -1.03 9.20 10.95
C LYS A 36 -1.90 8.75 9.78
N VAL A 37 -3.22 8.89 9.90
CA VAL A 37 -4.16 8.47 8.84
C VAL A 37 -3.88 9.21 7.53
N ASP A 38 -3.52 10.49 7.61
CA ASP A 38 -3.22 11.30 6.42
C ASP A 38 -1.99 10.78 5.65
N GLU A 39 -1.04 10.13 6.34
CA GLU A 39 0.11 9.50 5.68
C GLU A 39 -0.31 8.28 4.84
N LEU A 40 -1.44 7.65 5.16
CA LEU A 40 -2.01 6.58 4.32
C LEU A 40 -2.46 7.13 2.96
N GLU A 41 -3.00 8.36 2.92
CA GLU A 41 -3.38 9.01 1.67
C GLU A 41 -2.14 9.24 0.79
N MET A 42 -1.05 9.74 1.39
CA MET A 42 0.22 9.92 0.68
C MET A 42 0.81 8.60 0.16
N LEU A 43 0.70 7.51 0.92
CA LEU A 43 1.16 6.18 0.51
C LEU A 43 0.33 5.61 -0.67
N MET A 44 -0.95 5.98 -0.76
CA MET A 44 -1.85 5.53 -1.81
C MET A 44 -1.81 6.42 -3.06
N ASP A 45 -1.18 7.60 -2.96
CA ASP A 45 -1.00 8.51 -4.08
C ASP A 45 -0.04 7.91 -5.11
N ARG A 46 -0.62 7.48 -6.23
CA ARG A 46 0.08 6.88 -7.36
C ARG A 46 1.13 7.80 -7.98
N THR A 47 1.03 9.12 -7.80
CA THR A 47 2.03 10.06 -8.33
C THR A 47 3.40 9.89 -7.66
N HIS A 48 3.44 9.28 -6.48
CA HIS A 48 4.66 8.96 -5.74
C HIS A 48 5.16 7.52 -6.01
N ASP A 49 4.45 6.71 -6.79
CA ASP A 49 4.83 5.33 -7.14
C ASP A 49 5.46 5.26 -8.54
N SER A 50 6.70 5.74 -8.66
CA SER A 50 7.42 5.78 -9.95
C SER A 50 7.57 4.40 -10.57
N LEU A 51 7.86 3.37 -9.77
CA LEU A 51 8.00 2.00 -10.26
C LEU A 51 6.68 1.45 -10.80
N GLY A 52 5.57 1.69 -10.08
CA GLY A 52 4.25 1.31 -10.55
C GLY A 52 3.88 2.00 -11.85
N LEU A 53 4.20 3.29 -11.99
CA LEU A 53 4.00 4.05 -13.22
C LEU A 53 4.82 3.49 -14.38
N ASP A 54 6.11 3.22 -14.19
CA ASP A 54 6.98 2.62 -15.22
C ASP A 54 6.42 1.27 -15.69
N LEU A 55 6.00 0.41 -14.76
CA LEU A 55 5.39 -0.89 -15.08
C LEU A 55 4.04 -0.77 -15.79
N MET A 56 3.30 0.32 -15.56
CA MET A 56 2.06 0.60 -16.28
C MET A 56 2.34 1.07 -17.70
N ASP A 57 3.36 1.91 -17.89
CA ASP A 57 3.80 2.38 -19.19
C ASP A 57 4.31 1.23 -20.07
N GLU A 58 5.05 0.28 -19.49
CA GLU A 58 5.47 -0.94 -20.20
C GLU A 58 4.30 -1.78 -20.70
N LYS A 59 3.17 -1.78 -19.98
CA LYS A 59 1.95 -2.53 -20.34
C LYS A 59 1.10 -1.81 -21.38
N LEU A 60 1.41 -0.56 -21.72
CA LEU A 60 0.63 0.18 -22.71
C LEU A 60 0.73 -0.47 -24.10
N PRO A 61 -0.37 -0.47 -24.87
CA PRO A 61 -0.35 -1.00 -26.23
C PRO A 61 0.57 -0.14 -27.11
N LYS A 62 1.58 -0.77 -27.73
CA LYS A 62 2.55 -0.10 -28.63
C LYS A 62 1.91 0.45 -29.91
N ARG A 63 0.68 0.07 -30.23
CA ARG A 63 -0.10 0.54 -31.38
C ARG A 63 -1.56 0.67 -31.00
N VAL A 64 -2.14 1.86 -31.16
CA VAL A 64 -3.57 2.09 -30.99
C VAL A 64 -4.29 1.68 -32.27
N ARG A 65 -5.23 0.74 -32.16
CA ARG A 65 -6.15 0.39 -33.26
C ARG A 65 -7.48 1.10 -33.00
N VAL A 66 -7.87 2.01 -33.88
CA VAL A 66 -9.21 2.61 -33.84
C VAL A 66 -10.19 1.58 -34.38
N SER A 67 -11.18 1.18 -33.58
CA SER A 67 -12.29 0.36 -34.08
C SER A 67 -13.15 1.22 -34.99
N LYS A 68 -13.53 0.65 -36.14
CA LYS A 68 -14.40 1.29 -37.13
C LYS A 68 -15.85 1.34 -36.66
#